data_AF-A0A2G5U6U6-F1
#
_entry.id   AF-A0A2G5U6U6-F1
#
_cell.length_a   1.000
_cell.length_b   1.000
_cell.length_c   1.000
_cell.angle_alpha   90.00
_cell.angle_beta   90.00
_cell.angle_gamma   90.00
#
_symmetry.space_group_name_H-M   'P 1'
#
loop_
_entity.id
_entity.type
_entity.pdbx_description
1 polymer ?
#
loop_
_entity_poly.entity_id
_entity_poly.type
_entity_poly.pdbx_seq_one_letter_code
_entity_poly.pdbx_strand_id
1 'polypeptide(L)'
;MHPNRQKTIVFVSFFILIWLLFHQLRRVKIIERNFILQGAVNKSLKLSNACIVPYWNQVTTDDVTHSEEFKKWRATGFGDTNNLIDAESRLLSAFVYPEEISIITTALYTFGKPATCRYYDCNRIEIHSARFKSVVWPLSVITCPRRLGTEYVSVSFEDEEEEENQLIREPIPLVFRAFEKPIHEISVCVGPLYGNESKWLETIEYVEHYRLLGATFFYFNLFNMNDYDRKIIDDYERLGLAESTKYVTEYLRLGWMSHLLQTHECHHRSKFHSKWVINMDIDERLVYTGPFNLKHYLQSMPPNIGEVSFSTNRVLKTEKIPEKYTSEAKLLSDMMFIKYNKTTEISWYNLKGIIRPELVASLFFHWSFFQFEGVKVMSVPKRFGHVRHYRNVDGSALNGNWMDFYNGTLRETRLSSSFEKKLMKAVRKRVKYVYDQRMIRCEEIPNWVTARYRRELLDCFKNYSFNSKNMLLHTFFDDSKSSVEETPRMFVARLFGSPVSTSVIPFEKENNNNNQETAKMPLDPMDSLW
;
A
#
# COMPACT_ATOMS: atom_id res chain seq x y z
N MET A 1 38.92 -41.50 -16.67
CA MET A 1 38.73 -40.12 -17.15
C MET A 1 40.11 -39.47 -17.27
N HIS A 2 40.51 -39.04 -18.47
CA HIS A 2 41.86 -38.52 -18.71
C HIS A 2 42.11 -37.18 -17.96
N PRO A 3 43.24 -37.03 -17.26
CA PRO A 3 43.58 -35.84 -16.47
C PRO A 3 43.66 -34.53 -17.30
N ASN A 4 43.86 -34.62 -18.61
CA ASN A 4 43.84 -33.45 -19.50
C ASN A 4 42.45 -32.84 -19.69
N ARG A 5 41.38 -33.66 -19.69
CA ARG A 5 40.02 -33.17 -19.95
C ARG A 5 39.48 -32.33 -18.78
N GLN A 6 39.90 -32.68 -17.56
CA GLN A 6 39.54 -31.96 -16.34
C GLN A 6 40.23 -30.58 -16.27
N LYS A 7 41.51 -30.51 -16.69
CA LYS A 7 42.25 -29.25 -16.78
C LYS A 7 41.66 -28.29 -17.82
N THR A 8 41.26 -28.80 -18.99
CA THR A 8 40.62 -27.98 -20.03
C THR A 8 39.26 -27.42 -19.57
N ILE A 9 38.43 -28.23 -18.89
CA ILE A 9 37.14 -27.76 -18.36
C ILE A 9 37.34 -26.67 -17.31
N VAL A 10 38.30 -26.83 -16.38
CA VAL A 10 38.60 -25.80 -15.38
C VAL A 10 39.08 -24.51 -16.04
N PHE A 11 39.93 -24.60 -17.07
CA PHE A 11 40.46 -23.43 -17.78
C PHE A 11 39.37 -22.68 -18.57
N VAL A 12 38.47 -23.40 -19.24
CA VAL A 12 37.32 -22.81 -19.97
C VAL A 12 36.33 -22.16 -19.00
N SER A 13 36.00 -22.84 -17.89
CA SER A 13 35.13 -22.27 -16.86
C SER A 13 35.73 -21.01 -16.23
N PHE A 14 37.05 -20.99 -16.00
CA PHE A 14 37.76 -19.81 -15.50
C PHE A 14 37.74 -18.64 -16.49
N PHE A 15 37.94 -18.90 -17.78
CA PHE A 15 37.83 -17.88 -18.83
C PHE A 15 36.41 -17.33 -18.98
N ILE A 16 35.38 -18.18 -18.91
CA ILE A 16 33.98 -17.74 -18.91
C ILE A 16 33.70 -16.88 -17.68
N LEU A 17 34.20 -17.27 -16.50
CA LEU A 17 34.02 -16.50 -15.27
C LEU A 17 34.70 -15.12 -15.35
N ILE A 18 35.93 -15.06 -15.87
CA ILE A 18 36.66 -13.79 -16.09
C ILE A 18 35.93 -12.92 -17.12
N TRP A 19 35.44 -13.52 -18.20
CA TRP A 19 34.70 -12.80 -19.23
C TRP A 19 33.38 -12.23 -18.68
N LEU A 20 32.65 -13.03 -17.88
CA LEU A 20 31.45 -12.57 -17.18
C LEU A 20 31.76 -11.46 -16.16
N LEU A 21 32.84 -11.59 -15.38
CA LEU A 21 33.29 -10.57 -14.44
C LEU A 21 33.68 -9.27 -15.15
N PHE A 22 34.42 -9.35 -16.25
CA PHE A 22 34.80 -8.20 -17.07
C PHE A 22 33.58 -7.52 -17.69
N HIS A 23 32.60 -8.30 -18.13
CA HIS A 23 31.34 -7.79 -18.65
C HIS A 23 30.47 -7.13 -17.56
N GLN A 24 30.48 -7.67 -16.34
CA GLN A 24 29.82 -7.05 -15.18
C GLN A 24 30.51 -5.74 -14.76
N LEU A 25 31.86 -5.71 -14.73
CA LEU A 25 32.65 -4.52 -14.43
C LEU A 25 32.40 -3.39 -15.43
N ARG A 26 32.22 -3.69 -16.72
CA ARG A 26 31.86 -2.67 -17.74
C ARG A 26 30.46 -2.09 -17.58
N ARG A 27 29.56 -2.74 -16.84
CA ARG A 27 28.18 -2.28 -16.62
C ARG A 27 28.03 -1.34 -15.41
N VAL A 28 29.13 -0.99 -14.76
CA VAL A 28 29.12 -0.21 -13.53
C VAL A 28 29.99 1.03 -13.72
N LYS A 29 29.46 2.20 -13.35
CA LYS A 29 30.22 3.45 -13.25
C LYS A 29 30.54 3.69 -11.78
N ILE A 30 31.75 4.14 -11.50
CA ILE A 30 32.17 4.54 -10.16
C ILE A 30 32.21 6.07 -10.14
N ILE A 31 31.44 6.67 -9.24
CA ILE A 31 31.53 8.11 -8.96
C ILE A 31 32.35 8.28 -7.70
N GLU A 32 33.62 8.66 -7.84
CA GLU A 32 34.48 8.97 -6.71
C GLU A 32 34.31 10.43 -6.28
N ARG A 33 34.04 10.65 -4.99
CA ARG A 33 34.17 11.98 -4.37
C ARG A 33 35.41 12.00 -3.48
N ASN A 34 36.31 12.94 -3.76
CA ASN A 34 37.49 13.18 -2.93
C ASN A 34 37.15 14.26 -1.90
N PHE A 35 37.08 13.89 -0.63
CA PHE A 35 36.99 14.86 0.47
C PHE A 35 38.40 15.22 0.95
N ILE A 36 38.71 16.52 1.02
CA ILE A 36 39.89 17.01 1.75
C ILE A 36 39.43 17.36 3.16
N LEU A 37 39.67 16.47 4.12
CA LEU A 37 39.55 16.80 5.54
C LEU A 37 40.77 17.66 5.93
N GLN A 38 40.60 18.98 6.04
CA GLN A 38 41.57 19.84 6.72
C GLN A 38 41.42 19.69 8.24
N GLY A 39 42.00 18.63 8.79
CA GLY A 39 42.28 18.51 10.21
C GLY A 39 43.71 18.95 10.49
N ALA A 40 43.91 19.76 11.53
CA ALA A 40 45.24 20.08 12.04
C ALA A 40 45.99 18.77 12.38
N VAL A 41 47.26 18.69 11.98
CA VAL A 41 48.21 17.56 12.12
C VAL A 41 48.21 16.55 10.94
N ASN A 42 49.00 16.87 9.93
CA ASN A 42 49.80 16.01 9.02
C ASN A 42 49.44 14.52 8.82
N LYS A 43 48.17 14.19 8.56
CA LYS A 43 47.77 12.98 7.82
C LYS A 43 46.44 13.23 7.12
N SER A 44 46.49 13.58 5.84
CA SER A 44 45.29 13.61 4.98
C SER A 44 44.81 12.18 4.75
N LEU A 45 43.85 11.72 5.54
CA LEU A 45 43.15 10.48 5.26
C LEU A 45 42.19 10.74 4.09
N LYS A 46 42.56 10.35 2.87
CA LYS A 46 41.64 10.33 1.72
C LYS A 46 40.63 9.21 1.96
N LEU A 47 39.46 9.54 2.48
CA LEU A 47 38.32 8.62 2.47
C LEU A 47 37.62 8.78 1.11
N SER A 48 37.86 7.84 0.20
CA SER A 48 37.14 7.79 -1.08
C SER A 48 35.76 7.18 -0.85
N ASN A 49 34.73 8.02 -0.69
CA ASN A 49 33.34 7.54 -0.68
C ASN A 49 32.87 7.42 -2.13
N ALA A 50 33.17 6.29 -2.75
CA ALA A 50 32.83 6.02 -4.14
C ALA A 50 31.42 5.42 -4.25
N CYS A 51 30.52 6.04 -5.01
CA CYS A 51 29.22 5.46 -5.34
C CYS A 51 29.35 4.54 -6.55
N ILE A 52 28.94 3.28 -6.36
CA ILE A 52 28.81 2.30 -7.42
C ILE A 52 27.46 2.51 -8.09
N VAL A 53 27.46 3.00 -9.33
CA VAL A 53 26.23 3.30 -10.08
C VAL A 53 25.95 2.17 -11.08
N PRO A 54 24.90 1.36 -10.85
CA PRO A 54 24.54 0.27 -11.74
C PRO A 54 24.05 0.83 -13.09
N TYR A 55 24.20 0.05 -14.16
CA TYR A 55 23.84 0.46 -15.53
C TYR A 55 22.44 1.09 -15.65
N TRP A 56 21.43 0.50 -14.99
CA TRP A 56 20.06 1.01 -15.02
C TRP A 56 19.93 2.42 -14.43
N ASN A 57 20.87 2.84 -13.56
CA ASN A 57 20.91 4.14 -12.89
C ASN A 57 21.91 5.12 -13.53
N GLN A 58 22.49 4.77 -14.69
CA GLN A 58 23.36 5.65 -15.49
C GLN A 58 22.56 6.45 -16.52
N VAL A 59 21.37 6.91 -16.15
CA VAL A 59 20.41 7.59 -17.02
C VAL A 59 20.19 9.01 -16.51
N THR A 60 20.16 9.97 -17.42
CA THR A 60 19.75 11.35 -17.14
C THR A 60 18.82 11.78 -18.27
N THR A 61 17.65 12.30 -17.90
CA THR A 61 16.67 12.84 -18.86
C THR A 61 16.53 14.33 -18.62
N ASP A 62 16.24 15.10 -19.68
CA ASP A 62 16.24 16.56 -19.58
C ASP A 62 14.96 17.09 -18.93
N ASP A 63 13.80 16.47 -19.25
CA ASP A 63 12.47 16.92 -18.85
C ASP A 63 11.53 15.73 -18.53
N VAL A 64 10.35 16.05 -17.98
CA VAL A 64 9.26 15.12 -17.66
C VAL A 64 8.53 14.69 -18.94
N THR A 65 8.32 13.39 -19.10
CA THR A 65 7.54 12.87 -20.23
C THR A 65 6.08 13.33 -20.14
N HIS A 66 5.44 13.63 -21.27
CA HIS A 66 4.06 14.14 -21.33
C HIS A 66 3.80 15.46 -20.58
N SER A 67 4.83 16.27 -20.31
CA SER A 67 4.69 17.52 -19.54
C SER A 67 3.62 18.48 -20.07
N GLU A 68 3.49 18.63 -21.39
CA GLU A 68 2.45 19.45 -22.03
C GLU A 68 1.03 18.88 -21.84
N GLU A 69 0.88 17.55 -21.88
CA GLU A 69 -0.39 16.87 -21.66
C GLU A 69 -0.82 17.01 -20.19
N PHE A 70 0.13 16.85 -19.25
CA PHE A 70 -0.08 17.05 -17.83
C PHE A 70 -0.46 18.50 -17.51
N LYS A 71 0.16 19.50 -18.16
CA LYS A 71 -0.23 20.91 -18.02
C LYS A 71 -1.69 21.13 -18.44
N LYS A 72 -2.13 20.55 -19.56
CA LYS A 72 -3.52 20.64 -20.04
C LYS A 72 -4.49 19.97 -19.07
N TRP A 73 -4.19 18.75 -18.63
CA TRP A 73 -5.06 18.01 -17.70
C TRP A 73 -5.13 18.66 -16.33
N ARG A 74 -4.03 19.17 -15.79
CA ARG A 74 -4.01 19.94 -14.54
C ARG A 74 -4.89 21.20 -14.63
N ALA A 75 -4.88 21.90 -15.76
CA ALA A 75 -5.71 23.09 -15.97
C ALA A 75 -7.22 22.82 -15.92
N THR A 76 -7.65 21.56 -15.98
CA THR A 76 -9.06 21.19 -15.75
C THR A 76 -9.49 21.29 -14.29
N GLY A 77 -8.54 21.36 -13.35
CA GLY A 77 -8.81 21.29 -11.91
C GLY A 77 -9.18 19.88 -11.42
N PHE A 78 -9.24 18.89 -12.31
CA PHE A 78 -9.62 17.54 -11.90
C PHE A 78 -8.54 16.87 -11.06
N GLY A 79 -8.95 16.35 -9.90
CA GLY A 79 -8.05 15.85 -8.86
C GLY A 79 -7.67 16.91 -7.83
N ASP A 80 -8.09 18.16 -7.99
CA ASP A 80 -8.08 19.09 -6.88
C ASP A 80 -9.07 18.61 -5.81
N THR A 81 -8.60 18.50 -4.58
CA THR A 81 -9.43 18.04 -3.47
C THR A 81 -8.97 18.68 -2.18
N ASN A 82 -9.92 19.22 -1.44
CA ASN A 82 -9.71 19.73 -0.08
C ASN A 82 -9.67 18.60 0.96
N ASN A 83 -9.57 17.33 0.53
CA ASN A 83 -9.36 16.21 1.43
C ASN A 83 -7.99 16.33 2.10
N LEU A 84 -7.95 16.09 3.41
CA LEU A 84 -6.73 16.09 4.21
C LEU A 84 -5.99 17.45 4.20
N ILE A 85 -6.71 18.57 4.18
CA ILE A 85 -6.14 19.93 4.05
C ILE A 85 -5.15 20.31 5.16
N ASP A 86 -5.37 19.80 6.38
CA ASP A 86 -4.49 20.05 7.53
C ASP A 86 -3.35 19.03 7.67
N ALA A 87 -3.23 18.09 6.72
CA ALA A 87 -2.19 17.09 6.77
C ALA A 87 -0.81 17.71 6.48
N GLU A 88 0.21 17.33 7.24
CA GLU A 88 1.58 17.62 6.84
C GLU A 88 1.89 16.83 5.56
N SER A 89 2.46 17.51 4.58
CA SER A 89 2.95 16.89 3.36
C SER A 89 4.21 16.08 3.66
N ARG A 90 4.07 14.77 3.89
CA ARG A 90 5.18 13.85 4.13
C ARG A 90 5.46 13.03 2.88
N LEU A 91 6.72 12.66 2.66
CA LEU A 91 7.11 11.76 1.57
C LEU A 91 6.59 10.34 1.87
N LEU A 92 5.81 9.77 0.95
CA LEU A 92 5.23 8.44 1.09
C LEU A 92 6.02 7.38 0.33
N SER A 93 6.29 7.62 -0.95
CA SER A 93 6.99 6.66 -1.83
C SER A 93 7.61 7.37 -3.02
N ALA A 94 8.71 6.82 -3.54
CA ALA A 94 9.34 7.29 -4.75
C ALA A 94 9.66 6.11 -5.67
N PHE A 95 9.30 6.21 -6.95
CA PHE A 95 9.45 5.16 -7.94
C PHE A 95 10.31 5.65 -9.09
N VAL A 96 11.29 4.84 -9.52
CA VAL A 96 12.10 5.13 -10.72
C VAL A 96 11.64 4.27 -11.88
N TYR A 97 11.23 4.91 -12.97
CA TYR A 97 10.80 4.32 -14.23
C TYR A 97 11.92 4.46 -15.29
N PRO A 98 11.73 3.97 -16.53
CA PRO A 98 12.75 4.12 -17.57
C PRO A 98 13.19 5.57 -17.82
N GLU A 99 12.23 6.49 -17.93
CA GLU A 99 12.45 7.89 -18.35
C GLU A 99 12.28 8.94 -17.24
N GLU A 100 11.64 8.58 -16.11
CA GLU A 100 11.24 9.53 -15.08
C GLU A 100 11.21 8.89 -13.68
N ILE A 101 10.99 9.72 -12.66
CA ILE A 101 10.77 9.36 -11.27
C ILE A 101 9.41 9.95 -10.86
N SER A 102 8.60 9.19 -10.12
CA SER A 102 7.41 9.73 -9.44
C SER A 102 7.61 9.70 -7.93
N ILE A 103 7.35 10.82 -7.27
CA ILE A 103 7.38 10.98 -5.82
C ILE A 103 5.95 11.22 -5.35
N ILE A 104 5.50 10.51 -4.34
CA ILE A 104 4.13 10.63 -3.80
C ILE A 104 4.22 11.19 -2.40
N THR A 105 3.37 12.17 -2.08
CA THR A 105 3.21 12.70 -0.73
C THR A 105 1.88 12.29 -0.09
N THR A 106 1.78 12.43 1.22
CA THR A 106 0.56 12.15 2.00
C THR A 106 -0.50 13.24 1.90
N ALA A 107 -0.20 14.39 1.30
CA ALA A 107 -1.05 15.58 1.31
C ALA A 107 -1.70 15.82 -0.06
N LEU A 108 -3.02 15.63 -0.14
CA LEU A 108 -3.77 15.79 -1.39
C LEU A 108 -4.03 17.28 -1.74
N TYR A 109 -4.15 18.17 -0.76
CA TYR A 109 -4.32 19.61 -0.99
C TYR A 109 -3.12 20.30 -1.64
N THR A 110 -2.00 19.59 -1.81
CA THR A 110 -0.82 20.12 -2.52
C THR A 110 -0.98 20.10 -4.03
N PHE A 111 -2.13 19.62 -4.55
CA PHE A 111 -2.45 19.60 -5.96
C PHE A 111 -2.12 20.94 -6.64
N GLY A 112 -1.41 20.87 -7.76
CA GLY A 112 -1.05 22.04 -8.57
C GLY A 112 0.03 22.94 -7.97
N LYS A 113 0.49 22.72 -6.73
CA LYS A 113 1.56 23.51 -6.13
C LYS A 113 2.90 23.28 -6.85
N PRO A 114 3.74 24.33 -7.02
CA PRO A 114 5.12 24.18 -7.46
C PRO A 114 5.94 23.35 -6.45
N ALA A 115 6.80 22.49 -6.96
CA ALA A 115 7.64 21.62 -6.14
C ALA A 115 9.03 21.47 -6.77
N THR A 116 10.08 21.47 -5.95
CA THR A 116 11.47 21.23 -6.39
C THR A 116 11.88 19.81 -6.06
N CYS A 117 12.15 19.01 -7.10
CA CYS A 117 12.76 17.69 -6.98
C CYS A 117 14.22 17.83 -6.53
N ARG A 118 14.57 17.17 -5.43
CA ARG A 118 15.94 17.11 -4.89
C ARG A 118 16.48 15.69 -4.98
N TYR A 119 17.72 15.54 -5.43
CA TYR A 119 18.33 14.26 -5.75
C TYR A 119 19.54 14.00 -4.86
N TYR A 120 19.71 12.76 -4.44
CA TYR A 120 20.76 12.38 -3.52
C TYR A 120 21.45 11.10 -4.00
N ASP A 121 22.76 11.06 -3.83
CA ASP A 121 23.58 9.91 -4.18
C ASP A 121 23.47 8.76 -3.16
N CYS A 122 24.22 7.68 -3.37
CA CYS A 122 24.25 6.51 -2.51
C CYS A 122 24.69 6.81 -1.05
N ASN A 123 25.38 7.93 -0.82
CA ASN A 123 25.81 8.38 0.51
C ASN A 123 24.80 9.37 1.12
N ARG A 124 23.62 9.53 0.51
CA ARG A 124 22.59 10.50 0.90
C ARG A 124 23.08 11.95 0.85
N ILE A 125 24.03 12.26 -0.03
CA ILE A 125 24.50 13.64 -0.22
C ILE A 125 23.76 14.25 -1.41
N GLU A 126 23.20 15.45 -1.22
CA GLU A 126 22.45 16.15 -2.26
C GLU A 126 23.34 16.42 -3.48
N ILE A 127 22.78 16.23 -4.67
CA ILE A 127 23.36 16.59 -5.96
C ILE A 127 22.74 17.93 -6.38
N HIS A 128 23.24 19.03 -5.82
CA HIS A 128 22.61 20.35 -5.98
C HIS A 128 22.39 20.79 -7.43
N SER A 129 23.32 20.50 -8.34
CA SER A 129 23.20 20.82 -9.77
C SER A 129 22.11 20.03 -10.49
N ALA A 130 21.58 18.96 -9.88
CA ALA A 130 20.57 18.10 -10.46
C ALA A 130 19.13 18.53 -10.16
N ARG A 131 18.93 19.52 -9.27
CA ARG A 131 17.60 20.01 -8.86
C ARG A 131 16.72 20.32 -10.08
N PHE A 132 15.43 20.06 -9.94
CA PHE A 132 14.47 20.25 -11.02
C PHE A 132 13.14 20.80 -10.50
N LYS A 133 12.63 21.86 -11.12
CA LYS A 133 11.31 22.42 -10.80
C LYS A 133 10.21 21.63 -11.49
N SER A 134 9.25 21.17 -10.71
CA SER A 134 8.09 20.40 -11.14
C SER A 134 6.82 20.95 -10.48
N VAL A 135 5.71 20.23 -10.64
CA VAL A 135 4.41 20.56 -10.10
C VAL A 135 3.76 19.29 -9.56
N VAL A 136 2.96 19.43 -8.50
CA VAL A 136 2.18 18.31 -7.97
C VAL A 136 1.01 18.00 -8.92
N TRP A 137 1.10 16.89 -9.63
CA TRP A 137 0.05 16.31 -10.44
C TRP A 137 0.38 14.85 -10.86
N PRO A 138 -0.60 13.93 -10.89
CA PRO A 138 -1.98 14.06 -10.42
C PRO A 138 -2.10 13.92 -8.90
N LEU A 139 -3.14 14.49 -8.30
CA LEU A 139 -3.37 14.47 -6.84
C LEU A 139 -2.15 14.96 -6.03
N SER A 140 -1.39 14.04 -5.41
CA SER A 140 -0.21 14.29 -4.56
C SER A 140 1.11 13.78 -5.17
N VAL A 141 1.13 13.52 -6.48
CA VAL A 141 2.29 12.97 -7.19
C VAL A 141 3.13 14.09 -7.79
N ILE A 142 4.45 14.02 -7.64
CA ILE A 142 5.41 14.90 -8.28
C ILE A 142 6.23 14.06 -9.26
N THR A 143 6.22 14.42 -10.54
CA THR A 143 7.02 13.73 -11.55
C THR A 143 8.30 14.50 -11.82
N CYS A 144 9.43 13.80 -11.82
CA CYS A 144 10.77 14.35 -11.89
C CYS A 144 11.56 13.60 -12.99
N PRO A 145 12.42 14.26 -13.75
CA PRO A 145 13.32 13.57 -14.68
C PRO A 145 14.37 12.73 -13.95
N ARG A 146 15.02 11.82 -14.67
CA ARG A 146 16.08 10.97 -14.10
C ARG A 146 17.39 11.73 -13.97
N ARG A 147 18.17 11.35 -12.96
CA ARG A 147 19.50 11.91 -12.68
C ARG A 147 20.47 10.78 -12.36
N LEU A 148 21.61 10.77 -13.06
CA LEU A 148 22.60 9.72 -12.95
C LEU A 148 23.07 9.53 -11.50
N GLY A 149 23.06 8.27 -11.03
CA GLY A 149 23.54 7.91 -9.70
C GLY A 149 22.64 8.33 -8.53
N THR A 150 21.39 8.73 -8.80
CA THR A 150 20.43 9.06 -7.74
C THR A 150 19.91 7.77 -7.10
N GLU A 151 20.05 7.65 -5.79
CA GLU A 151 19.52 6.52 -5.01
C GLU A 151 18.38 6.97 -4.07
N TYR A 152 18.36 8.26 -3.70
CA TYR A 152 17.32 8.85 -2.86
C TYR A 152 16.82 10.17 -3.43
N VAL A 153 15.59 10.52 -3.10
CA VAL A 153 14.95 11.77 -3.52
C VAL A 153 14.19 12.43 -2.37
N SER A 154 14.05 13.75 -2.47
CA SER A 154 13.21 14.56 -1.59
C SER A 154 12.53 15.68 -2.39
N VAL A 155 11.61 16.40 -1.75
CA VAL A 155 10.85 17.51 -2.35
C VAL A 155 10.82 18.71 -1.39
N SER A 156 11.06 19.90 -1.93
CA SER A 156 10.74 21.18 -1.27
C SER A 156 9.60 21.89 -2.01
N PHE A 157 8.71 22.56 -1.29
CA PHE A 157 7.69 23.43 -1.88
C PHE A 157 8.17 24.89 -1.87
N GLU A 158 7.75 25.70 -2.85
CA GLU A 158 8.25 27.09 -2.98
C GLU A 158 7.93 27.93 -1.72
N ASP A 159 6.77 27.74 -1.10
CA ASP A 159 6.38 28.40 0.16
C ASP A 159 7.31 28.04 1.36
N GLU A 160 8.10 26.97 1.26
CA GLU A 160 9.03 26.48 2.31
C GLU A 160 10.49 26.93 2.07
N GLU A 161 10.77 27.60 0.95
CA GLU A 161 12.12 28.11 0.63
C GLU A 161 12.38 29.50 1.22
N GLU A 162 11.34 30.23 1.66
CA GLU A 162 11.43 31.60 2.19
C GLU A 162 11.62 31.69 3.73
N GLU A 163 11.46 30.60 4.47
CA GLU A 163 11.70 30.59 5.93
C GLU A 163 13.11 30.08 6.27
N GLU A 164 13.80 30.75 7.19
CA GLU A 164 15.11 30.33 7.78
C GLU A 164 15.09 28.90 8.40
N ASN A 165 13.93 28.25 8.44
CA ASN A 165 13.71 26.86 8.80
C ASN A 165 13.24 26.02 7.59
N GLN A 166 14.04 25.97 6.51
CA GLN A 166 13.75 25.07 5.39
C GLN A 166 13.56 23.64 5.94
N LEU A 167 12.33 23.14 5.95
CA LEU A 167 11.99 21.79 6.39
C LEU A 167 12.53 20.82 5.34
N ILE A 168 13.82 20.50 5.40
CA ILE A 168 14.42 19.50 4.52
C ILE A 168 13.83 18.15 4.92
N ARG A 169 12.83 17.70 4.17
CA ARG A 169 12.27 16.35 4.31
C ARG A 169 13.37 15.32 4.10
N GLU A 170 13.46 14.37 5.03
CA GLU A 170 14.46 13.30 4.94
C GLU A 170 14.30 12.55 3.61
N PRO A 171 15.39 12.39 2.82
CA PRO A 171 15.30 11.77 1.52
C PRO A 171 14.93 10.28 1.62
N ILE A 172 13.97 9.86 0.78
CA ILE A 172 13.48 8.49 0.72
C ILE A 172 14.11 7.72 -0.45
N PRO A 173 14.30 6.39 -0.33
CA PRO A 173 14.92 5.60 -1.38
C PRO A 173 14.02 5.46 -2.60
N LEU A 174 14.63 5.35 -3.78
CA LEU A 174 13.93 5.00 -5.01
C LEU A 174 13.55 3.51 -5.03
N VAL A 175 12.28 3.24 -5.30
CA VAL A 175 11.78 1.89 -5.59
C VAL A 175 11.92 1.63 -7.08
N PHE A 176 12.68 0.60 -7.44
CA PHE A 176 12.96 0.26 -8.83
C PHE A 176 11.69 -0.24 -9.55
N ARG A 177 11.31 0.49 -10.61
CA ARG A 177 10.19 0.18 -11.52
C ARG A 177 10.59 0.40 -12.99
N ALA A 178 11.88 0.34 -13.31
CA ALA A 178 12.38 0.48 -14.68
C ALA A 178 12.62 -0.89 -15.33
N PHE A 179 11.64 -1.80 -15.25
CA PHE A 179 11.74 -3.13 -15.84
C PHE A 179 11.53 -3.06 -17.36
N GLU A 180 12.36 -3.76 -18.14
CA GLU A 180 12.20 -3.86 -19.60
C GLU A 180 10.88 -4.53 -19.99
N LYS A 181 10.42 -5.47 -19.17
CA LYS A 181 9.12 -6.14 -19.29
C LYS A 181 8.51 -6.30 -17.90
N PRO A 182 7.19 -6.18 -17.76
CA PRO A 182 6.53 -6.43 -16.49
C PRO A 182 6.85 -7.82 -15.93
N ILE A 183 7.18 -7.87 -14.64
CA ILE A 183 7.45 -9.12 -13.91
C ILE A 183 6.17 -9.94 -13.78
N HIS A 184 5.05 -9.26 -13.54
CA HIS A 184 3.76 -9.89 -13.34
C HIS A 184 2.81 -9.60 -14.51
N GLU A 185 2.14 -10.65 -15.00
CA GLU A 185 1.08 -10.44 -16.01
C GLU A 185 -0.15 -9.80 -15.36
N ILE A 186 -0.55 -10.30 -14.19
CA ILE A 186 -1.69 -9.79 -13.42
C ILE A 186 -1.26 -9.62 -11.97
N SER A 187 -1.51 -8.44 -11.44
CA SER A 187 -1.38 -8.13 -10.03
C SER A 187 -2.65 -7.43 -9.53
N VAL A 188 -2.72 -7.21 -8.23
CA VAL A 188 -3.90 -6.60 -7.60
C VAL A 188 -3.47 -5.44 -6.72
N CYS A 189 -4.07 -4.28 -6.97
CA CYS A 189 -4.15 -3.21 -5.98
C CYS A 189 -5.23 -3.58 -4.99
N VAL A 190 -4.80 -3.99 -3.79
CA VAL A 190 -5.72 -4.28 -2.72
C VAL A 190 -6.25 -2.94 -2.24
N GLY A 191 -7.54 -2.70 -2.47
CA GLY A 191 -8.17 -1.49 -1.99
C GLY A 191 -8.09 -1.35 -0.46
N PRO A 192 -8.48 -0.18 0.04
CA PRO A 192 -8.03 0.31 1.32
C PRO A 192 -8.46 -0.57 2.51
N LEU A 193 -7.53 -0.78 3.43
CA LEU A 193 -7.73 -1.54 4.66
C LEU A 193 -8.00 -0.58 5.83
N TYR A 194 -9.20 0.00 5.90
CA TYR A 194 -9.62 0.88 7.00
C TYR A 194 -10.75 0.29 7.86
N GLY A 195 -10.99 0.95 8.99
CA GLY A 195 -12.01 0.59 9.98
C GLY A 195 -11.47 -0.30 11.10
N ASN A 196 -12.32 -0.51 12.10
CA ASN A 196 -11.94 -1.30 13.30
C ASN A 196 -12.29 -2.79 13.16
N GLU A 197 -12.96 -3.18 12.07
CA GLU A 197 -13.30 -4.58 11.82
C GLU A 197 -12.04 -5.35 11.43
N SER A 198 -11.86 -6.52 12.04
CA SER A 198 -10.73 -7.40 11.75
C SER A 198 -10.71 -7.84 10.28
N LYS A 199 -9.52 -7.87 9.68
CA LYS A 199 -9.31 -8.06 8.23
C LYS A 199 -8.63 -9.37 7.85
N TRP A 200 -8.19 -10.22 8.79
CA TRP A 200 -7.41 -11.42 8.46
C TRP A 200 -8.13 -12.37 7.50
N LEU A 201 -9.40 -12.73 7.77
CA LEU A 201 -10.12 -13.71 6.95
C LEU A 201 -10.46 -13.14 5.57
N GLU A 202 -10.95 -11.89 5.55
CA GLU A 202 -11.26 -11.15 4.33
C GLU A 202 -10.01 -10.99 3.44
N THR A 203 -8.84 -10.73 4.04
CA THR A 203 -7.55 -10.67 3.34
C THR A 203 -7.17 -12.02 2.72
N ILE A 204 -7.33 -13.12 3.45
CA ILE A 204 -7.04 -14.47 2.91
C ILE A 204 -7.97 -14.79 1.74
N GLU A 205 -9.27 -14.56 1.92
CA GLU A 205 -10.26 -14.81 0.87
C GLU A 205 -9.96 -13.96 -0.37
N TYR A 206 -9.64 -12.68 -0.19
CA TYR A 206 -9.31 -11.79 -1.28
C TYR A 206 -8.10 -12.30 -2.06
N VAL A 207 -6.97 -12.53 -1.37
CA VAL A 207 -5.73 -12.97 -2.01
C VAL A 207 -5.93 -14.30 -2.72
N GLU A 208 -6.47 -15.32 -2.04
CA GLU A 208 -6.61 -16.64 -2.64
C GLU A 208 -7.67 -16.66 -3.76
N HIS A 209 -8.69 -15.78 -3.73
CA HIS A 209 -9.65 -15.59 -4.83
C HIS A 209 -8.96 -15.08 -6.10
N TYR A 210 -8.19 -13.99 -6.00
CA TYR A 210 -7.51 -13.43 -7.17
C TYR A 210 -6.36 -14.31 -7.66
N ARG A 211 -5.70 -15.07 -6.77
CA ARG A 211 -4.72 -16.09 -7.19
C ARG A 211 -5.36 -17.18 -8.05
N LEU A 212 -6.59 -17.61 -7.72
CA LEU A 212 -7.34 -18.54 -8.56
C LEU A 212 -7.75 -17.95 -9.92
N LEU A 213 -7.89 -16.62 -10.02
CA LEU A 213 -8.11 -15.92 -11.29
C LEU A 213 -6.82 -15.70 -12.10
N GLY A 214 -5.64 -15.94 -11.51
CA GLY A 214 -4.34 -15.84 -12.16
C GLY A 214 -3.48 -14.67 -11.73
N ALA A 215 -3.88 -13.90 -10.70
CA ALA A 215 -3.02 -12.88 -10.12
C ALA A 215 -1.81 -13.51 -9.42
N THR A 216 -0.64 -12.89 -9.62
CA THR A 216 0.63 -13.38 -9.09
C THR A 216 1.23 -12.50 -8.00
N PHE A 217 0.73 -11.27 -7.84
CA PHE A 217 1.28 -10.30 -6.89
C PHE A 217 0.20 -9.35 -6.36
N PHE A 218 0.41 -8.88 -5.13
CA PHE A 218 -0.54 -8.05 -4.39
C PHE A 218 0.17 -6.84 -3.79
N TYR A 219 -0.44 -5.67 -3.94
CA TYR A 219 0.04 -4.43 -3.37
C TYR A 219 -0.91 -4.02 -2.25
N PHE A 220 -0.37 -3.92 -1.04
CA PHE A 220 -1.13 -3.51 0.13
C PHE A 220 -0.72 -2.11 0.57
N ASN A 221 -1.69 -1.40 1.15
CA ASN A 221 -1.44 -0.14 1.81
C ASN A 221 -1.91 -0.27 3.26
N LEU A 222 -1.00 -0.08 4.21
CA LEU A 222 -1.20 -0.38 5.62
C LEU A 222 -1.16 0.88 6.46
N PHE A 223 -2.15 1.00 7.32
CA PHE A 223 -2.21 2.04 8.34
C PHE A 223 -2.72 1.43 9.65
N ASN A 224 -1.91 1.56 10.70
CA ASN A 224 -2.27 1.23 12.08
C ASN A 224 -3.02 -0.11 12.25
N MET A 225 -2.54 -1.16 11.57
CA MET A 225 -3.15 -2.49 11.58
C MET A 225 -2.66 -3.31 12.77
N ASN A 226 -3.57 -4.04 13.43
CA ASN A 226 -3.23 -4.91 14.56
C ASN A 226 -2.37 -6.12 14.13
N ASP A 227 -1.61 -6.68 15.07
CA ASP A 227 -0.68 -7.78 14.81
C ASP A 227 -1.36 -9.04 14.25
N TYR A 228 -2.60 -9.31 14.66
CA TYR A 228 -3.32 -10.51 14.23
C TYR A 228 -3.66 -10.46 12.73
N ASP A 229 -4.17 -9.32 12.27
CA ASP A 229 -4.45 -9.07 10.85
C ASP A 229 -3.17 -8.88 10.05
N ARG A 230 -2.15 -8.23 10.65
CA ARG A 230 -0.86 -8.00 9.98
C ARG A 230 -0.13 -9.31 9.67
N LYS A 231 -0.26 -10.31 10.54
CA LYS A 231 0.40 -11.62 10.43
C LYS A 231 0.21 -12.29 9.06
N ILE A 232 -0.99 -12.21 8.47
CA ILE A 232 -1.24 -12.84 7.17
C ILE A 232 -0.58 -12.06 6.01
N ILE A 233 -0.56 -10.74 6.08
CA ILE A 233 0.07 -9.90 5.06
C ILE A 233 1.58 -10.14 5.08
N ASP A 234 2.19 -10.18 6.26
CA ASP A 234 3.61 -10.51 6.42
C ASP A 234 3.94 -11.92 5.90
N ASP A 235 3.05 -12.90 6.07
CA ASP A 235 3.24 -14.24 5.48
C ASP A 235 3.23 -14.19 3.94
N TYR A 236 2.37 -13.37 3.33
CA TYR A 236 2.36 -13.18 1.88
C TYR A 236 3.60 -12.42 1.38
N GLU A 237 4.06 -11.40 2.10
CA GLU A 237 5.31 -10.69 1.78
C GLU A 237 6.52 -11.64 1.86
N ARG A 238 6.60 -12.45 2.93
CA ARG A 238 7.65 -13.47 3.11
C ARG A 238 7.69 -14.49 1.98
N LEU A 239 6.56 -14.79 1.37
CA LEU A 239 6.46 -15.70 0.22
C LEU A 239 6.76 -15.02 -1.12
N GLY A 240 7.06 -13.72 -1.14
CA GLY A 240 7.25 -12.94 -2.36
C GLY A 240 5.97 -12.78 -3.18
N LEU A 241 4.80 -12.90 -2.53
CA LEU A 241 3.48 -12.78 -3.17
C LEU A 241 2.89 -11.38 -3.01
N ALA A 242 3.44 -10.56 -2.13
CA ALA A 242 2.93 -9.24 -1.85
C ALA A 242 4.07 -8.26 -1.51
N GLU A 243 3.77 -6.99 -1.62
CA GLU A 243 4.51 -5.91 -0.97
C GLU A 243 3.52 -4.92 -0.35
N SER A 244 3.95 -4.23 0.71
CA SER A 244 3.11 -3.24 1.36
C SER A 244 3.78 -1.88 1.57
N THR A 245 2.99 -0.84 1.39
CA THR A 245 3.30 0.56 1.73
C THR A 245 2.73 0.88 3.10
N LYS A 246 3.52 1.53 3.96
CA LYS A 246 3.12 1.87 5.32
C LYS A 246 2.90 3.37 5.39
N TYR A 247 1.69 3.79 5.76
CA TYR A 247 1.39 5.20 5.93
C TYR A 247 1.90 5.72 7.25
N VAL A 248 2.53 6.90 7.20
CA VAL A 248 2.82 7.71 8.36
C VAL A 248 2.08 9.02 8.19
N THR A 249 1.15 9.28 9.10
CA THR A 249 0.30 10.47 9.11
C THR A 249 -0.15 10.76 10.54
N GLU A 250 -0.51 12.01 10.79
CA GLU A 250 -1.09 12.54 12.02
C GLU A 250 -2.52 12.02 12.28
N TYR A 251 -3.22 11.50 11.27
CA TYR A 251 -4.56 10.99 11.47
C TYR A 251 -4.54 9.75 12.37
N LEU A 252 -5.47 9.67 13.33
CA LEU A 252 -5.65 8.48 14.17
C LEU A 252 -6.33 7.33 13.43
N ARG A 253 -7.12 7.64 12.40
CA ARG A 253 -7.88 6.70 11.58
C ARG A 253 -7.93 7.19 10.14
N LEU A 254 -7.68 6.29 9.20
CA LEU A 254 -7.99 6.56 7.79
C LEU A 254 -9.47 6.27 7.53
N GLY A 255 -10.07 7.11 6.70
CA GLY A 255 -11.42 6.93 6.19
C GLY A 255 -11.43 6.84 4.67
N TRP A 256 -12.61 6.98 4.08
CA TRP A 256 -12.81 6.99 2.63
C TRP A 256 -12.02 8.11 1.93
N MET A 257 -11.75 9.23 2.62
CA MET A 257 -10.95 10.34 2.09
C MET A 257 -9.53 9.92 1.68
N SER A 258 -8.97 8.89 2.32
CA SER A 258 -7.61 8.38 2.04
C SER A 258 -7.57 7.35 0.92
N HIS A 259 -8.71 7.00 0.33
CA HIS A 259 -8.81 5.95 -0.69
C HIS A 259 -8.17 6.38 -2.03
N LEU A 260 -8.25 7.67 -2.41
CA LEU A 260 -7.55 8.15 -3.61
C LEU A 260 -6.03 8.02 -3.48
N LEU A 261 -5.48 8.40 -2.33
CA LEU A 261 -4.04 8.28 -2.06
C LEU A 261 -3.58 6.81 -2.15
N GLN A 262 -4.37 5.87 -1.63
CA GLN A 262 -4.09 4.42 -1.71
C GLN A 262 -4.13 3.90 -3.14
N THR A 263 -5.15 4.30 -3.88
CA THR A 263 -5.32 3.93 -5.30
C THR A 263 -4.14 4.41 -6.12
N HIS A 264 -3.72 5.67 -5.94
CA HIS A 264 -2.61 6.26 -6.68
C HIS A 264 -1.25 5.70 -6.28
N GLU A 265 -1.02 5.48 -4.98
CA GLU A 265 0.21 4.85 -4.52
C GLU A 265 0.38 3.47 -5.15
N CYS A 266 -0.68 2.65 -5.15
CA CYS A 266 -0.65 1.36 -5.81
C CYS A 266 -0.51 1.45 -7.34
N HIS A 267 -1.18 2.39 -7.99
CA HIS A 267 -1.05 2.63 -9.43
C HIS A 267 0.39 2.88 -9.85
N HIS A 268 1.07 3.81 -9.18
CA HIS A 268 2.47 4.11 -9.46
C HIS A 268 3.40 2.95 -9.06
N ARG A 269 3.15 2.34 -7.90
CA ARG A 269 3.88 1.15 -7.44
C ARG A 269 3.79 -0.02 -8.41
N SER A 270 2.69 -0.15 -9.13
CA SER A 270 2.48 -1.25 -10.07
C SER A 270 2.94 -0.95 -11.50
N LYS A 271 3.10 0.32 -11.87
CA LYS A 271 3.63 0.78 -13.17
C LYS A 271 4.94 0.06 -13.51
N PHE A 272 4.98 -0.56 -14.69
CA PHE A 272 6.06 -1.41 -15.21
C PHE A 272 6.46 -2.64 -14.38
N HIS A 273 5.98 -2.82 -13.15
CA HIS A 273 6.12 -4.07 -12.41
C HIS A 273 5.08 -5.10 -12.88
N SER A 274 3.88 -4.61 -13.19
CA SER A 274 2.73 -5.42 -13.59
C SER A 274 2.16 -4.92 -14.91
N LYS A 275 1.80 -5.84 -15.80
CA LYS A 275 1.17 -5.50 -17.08
C LYS A 275 -0.31 -5.15 -16.92
N TRP A 276 -1.02 -5.92 -16.11
CA TRP A 276 -2.41 -5.66 -15.74
C TRP A 276 -2.55 -5.60 -14.23
N VAL A 277 -3.31 -4.64 -13.77
CA VAL A 277 -3.52 -4.36 -12.34
C VAL A 277 -5.00 -4.31 -12.07
N ILE A 278 -5.48 -5.25 -11.27
CA ILE A 278 -6.85 -5.29 -10.80
C ILE A 278 -6.99 -4.24 -9.70
N ASN A 279 -7.83 -3.22 -9.88
CA ASN A 279 -8.09 -2.20 -8.87
C ASN A 279 -9.45 -2.47 -8.20
N MET A 280 -9.43 -3.13 -7.04
CA MET A 280 -10.65 -3.63 -6.38
C MET A 280 -10.56 -3.46 -4.86
N ASP A 281 -11.67 -3.09 -4.24
CA ASP A 281 -11.78 -2.93 -2.78
C ASP A 281 -11.68 -4.29 -2.09
N ILE A 282 -11.23 -4.32 -0.83
CA ILE A 282 -11.01 -5.58 -0.11
C ILE A 282 -12.31 -6.41 0.04
N ASP A 283 -13.47 -5.76 -0.01
CA ASP A 283 -14.80 -6.35 0.05
C ASP A 283 -15.37 -6.70 -1.35
N GLU A 284 -14.53 -6.70 -2.40
CA GLU A 284 -14.94 -6.97 -3.78
C GLU A 284 -14.30 -8.24 -4.36
N ARG A 285 -15.10 -9.05 -5.07
CA ARG A 285 -14.66 -10.29 -5.72
C ARG A 285 -15.06 -10.30 -7.19
N LEU A 286 -14.08 -10.21 -8.08
CA LEU A 286 -14.31 -10.38 -9.52
C LEU A 286 -14.78 -11.81 -9.83
N VAL A 287 -15.89 -11.93 -10.54
CA VAL A 287 -16.38 -13.18 -11.13
C VAL A 287 -16.12 -13.10 -12.62
N TYR A 288 -15.35 -14.05 -13.16
CA TYR A 288 -15.09 -14.17 -14.59
C TYR A 288 -15.59 -15.51 -15.11
N THR A 289 -16.51 -15.46 -16.06
CA THR A 289 -17.17 -16.59 -16.74
C THR A 289 -17.05 -16.47 -18.27
N GLY A 290 -16.19 -15.57 -18.74
CA GLY A 290 -15.93 -15.39 -20.17
C GLY A 290 -15.22 -16.59 -20.80
N PRO A 291 -15.04 -16.55 -22.13
CA PRO A 291 -14.26 -17.56 -22.83
C PRO A 291 -12.79 -17.52 -22.35
N PHE A 292 -12.19 -18.70 -22.19
CA PHE A 292 -10.85 -18.87 -21.62
C PHE A 292 -10.75 -18.40 -20.15
N ASN A 293 -9.54 -18.34 -19.59
CA ASN A 293 -9.33 -17.76 -18.26
C ASN A 293 -9.06 -16.25 -18.37
N LEU A 294 -9.21 -15.51 -17.25
CA LEU A 294 -9.02 -14.06 -17.20
C LEU A 294 -7.66 -13.63 -17.76
N LYS A 295 -6.59 -14.38 -17.47
CA LYS A 295 -5.26 -14.11 -17.99
C LYS A 295 -5.20 -14.13 -19.51
N HIS A 296 -5.75 -15.17 -20.14
CA HIS A 296 -5.79 -15.25 -21.59
C HIS A 296 -6.63 -14.11 -22.19
N TYR A 297 -7.77 -13.79 -21.57
CA TYR A 297 -8.60 -12.67 -21.99
C TYR A 297 -7.83 -11.34 -21.97
N LEU A 298 -7.18 -11.01 -20.85
CA LEU A 298 -6.37 -9.79 -20.73
C LEU A 298 -5.15 -9.78 -21.67
N GLN A 299 -4.56 -10.94 -21.97
CA GLN A 299 -3.45 -11.06 -22.92
C GLN A 299 -3.89 -10.81 -24.37
N SER A 300 -5.13 -11.15 -24.71
CA SER A 300 -5.70 -10.93 -26.04
C SER A 300 -6.17 -9.50 -26.31
N MET A 301 -6.19 -8.65 -25.28
CA MET A 301 -6.58 -7.25 -25.43
C MET A 301 -5.58 -6.48 -26.31
N PRO A 302 -6.08 -5.65 -27.25
CA PRO A 302 -5.24 -4.79 -28.07
C PRO A 302 -4.25 -3.95 -27.25
N PRO A 303 -3.08 -3.58 -27.79
CA PRO A 303 -2.05 -2.84 -27.08
C PRO A 303 -2.53 -1.47 -26.57
N ASN A 304 -3.52 -0.86 -27.23
CA ASN A 304 -4.06 0.45 -26.84
C ASN A 304 -5.26 0.38 -25.89
N ILE A 305 -5.63 -0.80 -25.36
CA ILE A 305 -6.61 -0.88 -24.28
C ILE A 305 -5.90 -0.63 -22.94
N GLY A 306 -6.23 0.48 -22.30
CA GLY A 306 -5.68 0.89 -21.00
C GLY A 306 -6.50 0.42 -19.81
N GLU A 307 -7.80 0.18 -20.01
CA GLU A 307 -8.68 -0.32 -18.95
C GLU A 307 -9.73 -1.29 -19.50
N VAL A 308 -10.00 -2.32 -18.71
CA VAL A 308 -11.11 -3.25 -18.88
C VAL A 308 -12.04 -3.17 -17.66
N SER A 309 -13.24 -2.62 -17.83
CA SER A 309 -14.20 -2.33 -16.77
C SER A 309 -15.25 -3.42 -16.61
N PHE A 310 -15.60 -3.74 -15.37
CA PHE A 310 -16.59 -4.75 -14.99
C PHE A 310 -17.75 -4.11 -14.23
N SER A 311 -18.97 -4.48 -14.60
CA SER A 311 -20.20 -4.15 -13.86
C SER A 311 -20.20 -4.81 -12.48
N THR A 312 -21.01 -4.31 -11.54
CA THR A 312 -21.06 -4.82 -10.17
C THR A 312 -22.45 -5.28 -9.74
N ASN A 313 -22.51 -6.15 -8.75
CA ASN A 313 -23.70 -6.33 -7.92
C ASN A 313 -23.32 -6.28 -6.45
N ARG A 314 -24.27 -5.91 -5.58
CA ARG A 314 -24.07 -5.94 -4.13
C ARG A 314 -24.44 -7.31 -3.59
N VAL A 315 -23.62 -7.83 -2.69
CA VAL A 315 -23.90 -9.01 -1.87
C VAL A 315 -24.27 -8.52 -0.48
N LEU A 316 -25.41 -8.97 0.03
CA LEU A 316 -25.90 -8.62 1.36
C LEU A 316 -25.04 -9.28 2.44
N LYS A 317 -24.14 -8.51 3.07
CA LYS A 317 -23.35 -8.91 4.24
C LYS A 317 -24.04 -8.40 5.51
N THR A 318 -24.38 -9.28 6.44
CA THR A 318 -25.21 -8.93 7.62
C THR A 318 -24.47 -8.98 8.96
N GLU A 319 -23.25 -9.53 8.99
CA GLU A 319 -22.48 -9.69 10.22
C GLU A 319 -21.04 -9.23 10.02
N LYS A 320 -20.33 -9.00 11.13
CA LYS A 320 -18.91 -8.68 11.13
C LYS A 320 -18.07 -9.93 10.85
N ILE A 321 -16.87 -9.73 10.31
CA ILE A 321 -15.83 -10.75 10.17
C ILE A 321 -15.39 -11.19 11.58
N PRO A 322 -15.18 -12.50 11.82
CA PRO A 322 -14.69 -12.99 13.11
C PRO A 322 -13.33 -12.38 13.46
N GLU A 323 -13.15 -11.96 14.71
CA GLU A 323 -11.89 -11.35 15.18
C GLU A 323 -10.71 -12.32 15.17
N LYS A 324 -10.96 -13.63 15.37
CA LYS A 324 -9.93 -14.67 15.44
C LYS A 324 -10.41 -16.00 14.87
N TYR A 325 -9.48 -16.78 14.34
CA TYR A 325 -9.68 -18.19 14.05
C TYR A 325 -9.90 -18.98 15.36
N THR A 326 -10.93 -19.82 15.38
CA THR A 326 -11.30 -20.64 16.55
C THR A 326 -11.31 -22.13 16.27
N SER A 327 -11.90 -22.54 15.14
CA SER A 327 -11.97 -23.95 14.72
C SER A 327 -12.22 -24.06 13.23
N GLU A 328 -11.95 -25.24 12.66
CA GLU A 328 -12.23 -25.52 11.24
C GLU A 328 -13.73 -25.42 10.92
N ALA A 329 -14.61 -25.88 11.82
CA ALA A 329 -16.05 -25.81 11.62
C ALA A 329 -16.54 -24.35 11.53
N LYS A 330 -16.03 -23.49 12.42
CA LYS A 330 -16.35 -22.05 12.41
C LYS A 330 -15.77 -21.34 11.19
N LEU A 331 -14.53 -21.66 10.82
CA LEU A 331 -13.93 -21.13 9.60
C LEU A 331 -14.81 -21.43 8.37
N LEU A 332 -15.31 -22.65 8.23
CA LEU A 332 -16.17 -23.01 7.08
C LEU A 332 -17.52 -22.26 7.08
N SER A 333 -18.10 -21.97 8.25
CA SER A 333 -19.32 -21.17 8.34
C SER A 333 -19.10 -19.67 8.15
N ASP A 334 -17.90 -19.18 8.44
CA ASP A 334 -17.58 -17.75 8.43
C ASP A 334 -17.04 -17.27 7.08
N MET A 335 -16.70 -18.18 6.15
CA MET A 335 -16.24 -17.81 4.81
C MET A 335 -17.30 -17.00 4.05
N MET A 336 -16.98 -15.76 3.66
CA MET A 336 -17.98 -14.82 3.11
C MET A 336 -18.63 -15.33 1.83
N PHE A 337 -17.83 -15.90 0.92
CA PHE A 337 -18.31 -16.42 -0.36
C PHE A 337 -19.21 -17.67 -0.23
N ILE A 338 -19.24 -18.30 0.95
CA ILE A 338 -20.16 -19.40 1.27
C ILE A 338 -21.38 -18.86 2.01
N LYS A 339 -21.16 -17.99 3.00
CA LYS A 339 -22.17 -17.46 3.91
C LYS A 339 -23.14 -16.48 3.23
N TYR A 340 -22.64 -15.62 2.35
CA TYR A 340 -23.42 -14.52 1.75
C TYR A 340 -23.64 -14.74 0.25
N ASN A 341 -24.90 -15.01 -0.10
CA ASN A 341 -25.32 -15.35 -1.46
C ASN A 341 -26.50 -14.53 -1.98
N LYS A 342 -27.15 -13.72 -1.14
CA LYS A 342 -28.22 -12.82 -1.57
C LYS A 342 -27.61 -11.59 -2.25
N THR A 343 -27.97 -11.34 -3.50
CA THR A 343 -27.40 -10.26 -4.30
C THR A 343 -28.45 -9.42 -5.02
N THR A 344 -28.11 -8.17 -5.29
CA THR A 344 -28.86 -7.31 -6.23
C THR A 344 -28.68 -7.77 -7.68
N GLU A 345 -29.37 -7.13 -8.62
CA GLU A 345 -29.04 -7.21 -10.03
C GLU A 345 -27.64 -6.68 -10.33
N ILE A 346 -27.08 -7.13 -11.46
CA ILE A 346 -25.82 -6.61 -11.99
C ILE A 346 -26.09 -5.25 -12.64
N SER A 347 -25.46 -4.21 -12.11
CA SER A 347 -25.57 -2.83 -12.54
C SER A 347 -24.22 -2.28 -13.02
N TRP A 348 -24.27 -1.21 -13.81
CA TRP A 348 -23.06 -0.45 -14.15
C TRP A 348 -22.74 0.62 -13.11
N TYR A 349 -23.53 0.70 -12.04
CA TYR A 349 -23.24 1.54 -10.89
C TYR A 349 -21.98 1.00 -10.19
N ASN A 350 -21.08 1.89 -9.79
CA ASN A 350 -19.81 1.54 -9.13
C ASN A 350 -18.96 0.50 -9.87
N LEU A 351 -18.89 0.57 -11.21
CA LEU A 351 -18.02 -0.30 -12.00
C LEU A 351 -16.57 -0.30 -11.47
N LYS A 352 -15.83 -1.38 -11.73
CA LYS A 352 -14.42 -1.48 -11.32
C LYS A 352 -13.55 -1.94 -12.48
N GLY A 353 -12.32 -1.44 -12.54
CA GLY A 353 -11.41 -1.62 -13.66
C GLY A 353 -10.23 -2.57 -13.40
N ILE A 354 -9.77 -3.21 -14.47
CA ILE A 354 -8.42 -3.78 -14.57
C ILE A 354 -7.63 -2.89 -15.52
N ILE A 355 -6.50 -2.36 -15.06
CA ILE A 355 -5.79 -1.25 -15.69
C ILE A 355 -4.41 -1.69 -16.18
N ARG A 356 -3.95 -1.13 -17.30
CA ARG A 356 -2.53 -1.11 -17.70
C ARG A 356 -1.89 0.16 -17.15
N PRO A 357 -1.10 0.08 -16.06
CA PRO A 357 -0.67 1.26 -15.32
C PRO A 357 0.23 2.19 -16.14
N GLU A 358 0.92 1.66 -17.16
CA GLU A 358 1.77 2.44 -18.07
C GLU A 358 0.98 3.28 -19.10
N LEU A 359 -0.30 2.96 -19.34
CA LEU A 359 -1.15 3.64 -20.32
C LEU A 359 -2.09 4.68 -19.69
N VAL A 360 -2.11 4.75 -18.35
CA VAL A 360 -3.04 5.57 -17.59
C VAL A 360 -2.26 6.52 -16.69
N ALA A 361 -2.55 7.81 -16.81
CA ALA A 361 -1.89 8.84 -16.04
C ALA A 361 -2.51 9.02 -14.65
N SER A 362 -3.84 8.87 -14.53
CA SER A 362 -4.57 9.09 -13.28
C SER A 362 -5.77 8.16 -13.14
N LEU A 363 -6.01 7.70 -11.91
CA LEU A 363 -7.13 6.85 -11.53
C LEU A 363 -8.09 7.61 -10.62
N PHE A 364 -9.38 7.45 -10.83
CA PHE A 364 -10.35 7.69 -9.76
C PHE A 364 -10.58 6.39 -8.99
N PHE A 365 -11.41 6.42 -7.92
CA PHE A 365 -11.64 5.24 -7.07
C PHE A 365 -12.01 3.97 -7.87
N HIS A 366 -12.71 4.14 -8.99
CA HIS A 366 -13.42 3.07 -9.69
C HIS A 366 -12.95 2.87 -11.14
N TRP A 367 -12.44 3.91 -11.81
CA TRP A 367 -12.08 3.91 -13.23
C TRP A 367 -10.87 4.82 -13.51
N SER A 368 -10.26 4.66 -14.68
CA SER A 368 -9.21 5.54 -15.16
C SER A 368 -9.79 6.87 -15.62
N PHE A 369 -9.22 7.98 -15.15
CA PHE A 369 -9.72 9.30 -15.49
C PHE A 369 -8.96 9.91 -16.67
N PHE A 370 -7.63 9.88 -16.61
CA PHE A 370 -6.76 10.36 -17.69
C PHE A 370 -5.99 9.19 -18.29
N GLN A 371 -6.20 8.95 -19.58
CA GLN A 371 -5.42 8.01 -20.38
C GLN A 371 -4.59 8.77 -21.42
N PHE A 372 -3.42 8.24 -21.77
CA PHE A 372 -2.59 8.84 -22.81
C PHE A 372 -3.23 8.75 -24.20
N GLU A 373 -2.76 9.59 -25.12
CA GLU A 373 -3.28 9.65 -26.49
C GLU A 373 -3.39 8.25 -27.16
N GLY A 374 -4.55 7.99 -27.78
CA GLY A 374 -4.84 6.74 -28.49
C GLY A 374 -5.28 5.55 -27.61
N VAL A 375 -5.21 5.69 -26.28
CA VAL A 375 -5.67 4.68 -25.32
C VAL A 375 -7.20 4.64 -25.25
N LYS A 376 -7.76 3.44 -25.10
CA LYS A 376 -9.20 3.22 -25.00
C LYS A 376 -9.55 2.41 -23.74
N VAL A 377 -10.77 2.63 -23.25
CA VAL A 377 -11.40 1.87 -22.17
C VAL A 377 -12.46 0.93 -22.77
N MET A 378 -12.56 -0.28 -22.24
CA MET A 378 -13.50 -1.29 -22.71
C MET A 378 -14.32 -1.85 -21.54
N SER A 379 -15.64 -1.96 -21.73
CA SER A 379 -16.51 -2.64 -20.78
C SER A 379 -16.69 -4.12 -21.13
N VAL A 380 -16.57 -4.99 -20.13
CA VAL A 380 -16.81 -6.43 -20.30
C VAL A 380 -18.31 -6.72 -20.25
N PRO A 381 -18.87 -7.51 -21.19
CA PRO A 381 -20.26 -7.92 -21.11
C PRO A 381 -20.58 -8.60 -19.77
N LYS A 382 -21.71 -8.24 -19.13
CA LYS A 382 -22.15 -8.78 -17.82
C LYS A 382 -22.14 -10.31 -17.73
N ARG A 383 -22.38 -10.99 -18.87
CA ARG A 383 -22.36 -12.46 -19.00
C ARG A 383 -20.96 -13.08 -18.89
N PHE A 384 -19.91 -12.30 -19.13
CA PHE A 384 -18.51 -12.74 -19.10
C PHE A 384 -17.81 -12.35 -17.80
N GLY A 385 -18.27 -11.28 -17.14
CA GLY A 385 -17.81 -11.00 -15.80
C GLY A 385 -18.53 -9.86 -15.13
N HIS A 386 -18.50 -9.89 -13.80
CA HIS A 386 -18.99 -8.84 -12.92
C HIS A 386 -18.27 -8.92 -11.57
N VAL A 387 -18.31 -7.86 -10.79
CA VAL A 387 -17.76 -7.82 -9.43
C VAL A 387 -18.88 -8.03 -8.42
N ARG A 388 -18.64 -8.91 -7.46
CA ARG A 388 -19.48 -9.09 -6.27
C ARG A 388 -18.96 -8.19 -5.16
N HIS A 389 -19.73 -7.18 -4.77
CA HIS A 389 -19.39 -6.23 -3.70
C HIS A 389 -20.08 -6.61 -2.40
N TYR A 390 -19.36 -7.13 -1.41
CA TYR A 390 -19.90 -7.53 -0.11
C TYR A 390 -20.18 -6.31 0.77
N ARG A 391 -21.41 -5.80 0.69
CA ARG A 391 -21.82 -4.57 1.38
C ARG A 391 -22.52 -4.88 2.70
N ASN A 392 -22.00 -4.27 3.77
CA ASN A 392 -22.61 -4.32 5.09
C ASN A 392 -23.90 -3.50 5.13
N VAL A 393 -24.80 -3.83 6.06
CA VAL A 393 -26.05 -3.10 6.33
C VAL A 393 -26.05 -2.42 7.72
N ASP A 394 -24.89 -2.33 8.34
CA ASP A 394 -24.69 -1.58 9.57
C ASP A 394 -24.81 -0.08 9.28
N GLY A 395 -25.85 0.58 9.80
CA GLY A 395 -26.08 2.02 9.59
C GLY A 395 -24.97 2.93 10.10
N SER A 396 -24.03 2.43 10.91
CA SER A 396 -22.82 3.17 11.32
C SER A 396 -21.67 3.07 10.31
N ALA A 397 -21.76 2.15 9.34
CA ALA A 397 -20.78 1.99 8.27
C ALA A 397 -21.11 2.93 7.09
N LEU A 398 -20.06 3.29 6.33
CA LEU A 398 -20.21 4.09 5.11
C LEU A 398 -21.16 3.39 4.13
N ASN A 399 -22.24 4.09 3.75
CA ASN A 399 -23.31 3.59 2.90
C ASN A 399 -23.95 2.30 3.42
N GLY A 400 -24.00 2.10 4.74
CA GLY A 400 -24.68 0.96 5.36
C GLY A 400 -26.21 0.97 5.18
N ASN A 401 -26.78 2.13 4.89
CA ASN A 401 -28.20 2.34 4.59
C ASN A 401 -28.59 2.00 3.13
N TRP A 402 -27.71 1.38 2.35
CA TRP A 402 -27.96 1.12 0.93
C TRP A 402 -29.20 0.27 0.64
N MET A 403 -29.64 -0.55 1.61
CA MET A 403 -30.86 -1.34 1.51
C MET A 403 -32.13 -0.49 1.59
N ASP A 404 -32.09 0.65 2.29
CA ASP A 404 -33.24 1.56 2.43
C ASP A 404 -33.61 2.21 1.09
N PHE A 405 -32.62 2.36 0.21
CA PHE A 405 -32.75 2.95 -1.12
C PHE A 405 -32.87 1.91 -2.23
N TYR A 406 -32.80 0.61 -1.91
CA TYR A 406 -32.90 -0.46 -2.90
C TYR A 406 -34.34 -0.98 -3.00
N ASN A 407 -35.00 -0.67 -4.11
CA ASN A 407 -36.37 -1.11 -4.39
C ASN A 407 -36.46 -2.46 -5.15
N GLY A 408 -35.32 -3.07 -5.49
CA GLY A 408 -35.25 -4.31 -6.23
C GLY A 408 -35.43 -5.55 -5.35
N THR A 409 -35.46 -6.73 -5.97
CA THR A 409 -35.56 -8.01 -5.26
C THR A 409 -34.19 -8.70 -5.21
N LEU A 410 -33.76 -9.11 -4.01
CA LEU A 410 -32.55 -9.90 -3.85
C LEU A 410 -32.72 -11.30 -4.46
N ARG A 411 -31.69 -11.77 -5.15
CA ARG A 411 -31.62 -13.12 -5.73
C ARG A 411 -30.49 -13.90 -5.11
N GLU A 412 -30.67 -15.20 -4.98
CA GLU A 412 -29.59 -16.07 -4.55
C GLU A 412 -28.63 -16.32 -5.74
N THR A 413 -27.39 -15.89 -5.59
CA THR A 413 -26.32 -16.11 -6.57
C THR A 413 -25.06 -16.57 -5.86
N ARG A 414 -24.36 -17.53 -6.49
CA ARG A 414 -23.17 -18.17 -5.93
C ARG A 414 -22.03 -18.18 -6.94
N LEU A 415 -20.81 -18.40 -6.44
CA LEU A 415 -19.69 -18.71 -7.32
C LEU A 415 -19.90 -20.11 -7.91
N SER A 416 -19.21 -20.44 -9.01
CA SER A 416 -19.30 -21.81 -9.55
C SER A 416 -18.83 -22.83 -8.50
N SER A 417 -19.52 -23.97 -8.40
CA SER A 417 -19.20 -24.99 -7.38
C SER A 417 -17.73 -25.44 -7.44
N SER A 418 -17.16 -25.53 -8.65
CA SER A 418 -15.74 -25.85 -8.82
C SER A 418 -14.80 -24.77 -8.27
N PHE A 419 -15.17 -23.50 -8.42
CA PHE A 419 -14.38 -22.38 -7.90
C PHE A 419 -14.51 -22.28 -6.38
N GLU A 420 -15.73 -22.38 -5.83
CA GLU A 420 -15.97 -22.40 -4.38
C GLU A 420 -15.13 -23.49 -3.68
N LYS A 421 -15.12 -24.71 -4.21
CA LYS A 421 -14.34 -25.83 -3.64
C LYS A 421 -12.84 -25.55 -3.65
N LYS A 422 -12.32 -24.94 -4.73
CA LYS A 422 -10.90 -24.56 -4.83
C LYS A 422 -10.55 -23.44 -3.85
N LEU A 423 -11.40 -22.40 -3.78
CA LEU A 423 -11.21 -21.27 -2.89
C LEU A 423 -11.26 -21.70 -1.43
N MET A 424 -12.27 -22.47 -1.03
CA MET A 424 -12.39 -23.04 0.31
C MET A 424 -11.15 -23.86 0.71
N LYS A 425 -10.63 -24.69 -0.20
CA LYS A 425 -9.40 -25.45 0.05
C LYS A 425 -8.18 -24.54 0.24
N ALA A 426 -8.04 -23.50 -0.58
CA ALA A 426 -6.94 -22.54 -0.50
C ALA A 426 -6.98 -21.72 0.78
N VAL A 427 -8.13 -21.13 1.10
CA VAL A 427 -8.38 -20.37 2.35
C VAL A 427 -8.08 -21.24 3.55
N ARG A 428 -8.69 -22.44 3.63
CA ARG A 428 -8.44 -23.37 4.74
C ARG A 428 -6.95 -23.69 4.92
N LYS A 429 -6.24 -23.97 3.82
CA LYS A 429 -4.79 -24.26 3.87
C LYS A 429 -4.02 -23.08 4.46
N ARG A 430 -4.34 -21.86 4.04
CA ARG A 430 -3.67 -20.65 4.52
C ARG A 430 -3.97 -20.37 5.99
N VAL A 431 -5.24 -20.43 6.38
CA VAL A 431 -5.66 -20.22 7.78
C VAL A 431 -4.99 -21.21 8.71
N LYS A 432 -4.97 -22.49 8.35
CA LYS A 432 -4.30 -23.51 9.17
C LYS A 432 -2.80 -23.25 9.32
N TYR A 433 -2.13 -22.82 8.24
CA TYR A 433 -0.70 -22.55 8.31
C TYR A 433 -0.35 -21.35 9.20
N VAL A 434 -1.11 -20.26 9.09
CA VAL A 434 -0.81 -18.99 9.76
C VAL A 434 -1.36 -18.94 11.19
N TYR A 435 -2.56 -19.48 11.42
CA TYR A 435 -3.32 -19.27 12.66
C TYR A 435 -3.56 -20.55 13.48
N ASP A 436 -3.58 -21.73 12.86
CA ASP A 436 -3.72 -23.02 13.56
C ASP A 436 -2.35 -23.56 13.99
N GLN A 437 -1.62 -22.71 14.72
CA GLN A 437 -0.29 -23.03 15.24
C GLN A 437 -0.43 -23.64 16.62
N ARG A 438 0.11 -24.86 16.81
CA ARG A 438 0.20 -25.45 18.16
C ARG A 438 1.17 -24.63 19.00
N MET A 439 0.80 -24.32 20.24
CA MET A 439 1.78 -23.81 21.20
C MET A 439 2.80 -24.91 21.53
N ILE A 440 4.06 -24.53 21.72
CA ILE A 440 5.10 -25.45 22.18
C ILE A 440 4.81 -25.78 23.63
N ARG A 441 4.72 -27.07 23.96
CA ARG A 441 4.62 -27.50 25.34
C ARG A 441 5.97 -27.30 26.03
N CYS A 442 5.97 -26.84 27.28
CA CYS A 442 7.22 -26.61 28.00
C CYS A 442 8.07 -27.88 28.14
N GLU A 443 7.43 -29.06 28.14
CA GLU A 443 8.08 -30.36 28.19
C GLU A 443 8.80 -30.72 26.87
N GLU A 444 8.50 -30.03 25.77
CA GLU A 444 9.19 -30.19 24.48
C GLU A 444 10.46 -29.32 24.38
N ILE A 445 10.69 -28.42 25.34
CA ILE A 445 11.89 -27.58 25.36
C ILE A 445 13.07 -28.39 25.93
N PRO A 446 14.22 -28.44 25.24
CA PRO A 446 15.39 -29.17 25.73
C PRO A 446 15.86 -28.70 27.11
N ASN A 447 16.21 -29.65 27.99
CA ASN A 447 16.59 -29.38 29.38
C ASN A 447 17.75 -28.38 29.52
N TRP A 448 18.68 -28.33 28.56
CA TRP A 448 19.79 -27.39 28.62
C TRP A 448 19.32 -25.93 28.46
N VAL A 449 18.22 -25.69 27.74
CA VAL A 449 17.62 -24.36 27.58
C VAL A 449 16.94 -23.94 28.88
N THR A 450 16.16 -24.84 29.49
CA THR A 450 15.46 -24.57 30.76
C THR A 450 16.42 -24.49 31.95
N ALA A 451 17.61 -25.09 31.86
CA ALA A 451 18.69 -24.91 32.84
C ALA A 451 19.42 -23.56 32.70
N ARG A 452 19.42 -22.96 31.50
CA ARG A 452 20.13 -21.71 31.20
C ARG A 452 19.25 -20.46 31.30
N TYR A 453 17.98 -20.59 30.94
CA TYR A 453 17.04 -19.48 30.90
C TYR A 453 15.92 -19.71 31.91
N ARG A 454 15.54 -18.62 32.58
CA ARG A 454 14.36 -18.58 33.43
C ARG A 454 13.12 -18.93 32.61
N ARG A 455 12.20 -19.68 33.22
CA ARG A 455 11.01 -20.20 32.54
C ARG A 455 10.08 -19.10 32.04
N GLU A 456 10.05 -17.98 32.75
CA GLU A 456 9.30 -16.78 32.38
C GLU A 456 9.78 -16.19 31.03
N LEU A 457 10.98 -16.58 30.57
CA LEU A 457 11.53 -16.22 29.27
C LEU A 457 11.23 -17.26 28.17
N LEU A 458 10.63 -18.39 28.53
CA LEU A 458 10.29 -19.49 27.62
C LEU A 458 8.79 -19.44 27.33
N ASP A 459 8.42 -18.88 26.18
CA ASP A 459 7.03 -18.78 25.71
C ASP A 459 6.46 -20.17 25.35
N CYS A 460 5.97 -20.90 26.36
CA CYS A 460 5.49 -22.28 26.25
C CYS A 460 4.26 -22.55 27.13
N PHE A 461 3.42 -23.50 26.69
CA PHE A 461 2.21 -23.90 27.40
C PHE A 461 2.45 -25.13 28.29
N LYS A 462 1.78 -25.20 29.45
CA LYS A 462 1.80 -26.37 30.34
C LYS A 462 0.42 -27.03 30.36
N ASN A 463 0.37 -28.34 30.12
CA ASN A 463 -0.84 -29.11 30.42
C ASN A 463 -0.98 -29.22 31.94
N TYR A 464 -1.75 -28.33 32.57
CA TYR A 464 -2.28 -28.63 33.89
C TYR A 464 -3.37 -29.68 33.71
N SER A 465 -3.13 -30.91 34.16
CA SER A 465 -4.22 -31.89 34.28
C SER A 465 -5.27 -31.28 35.20
N PHE A 466 -6.47 -31.07 34.68
CA PHE A 466 -7.63 -30.64 35.45
C PHE A 466 -7.88 -31.63 36.60
N ASN A 467 -7.42 -31.27 37.80
CA ASN A 467 -7.99 -31.81 39.03
C ASN A 467 -8.88 -30.71 39.59
N SER A 468 -10.18 -30.97 39.58
CA SER A 468 -11.22 -30.08 40.07
C SER A 468 -11.05 -29.83 41.57
N LYS A 469 -10.23 -28.84 41.94
CA LYS A 469 -10.16 -28.17 43.25
C LYS A 469 -9.05 -27.10 43.20
N ASN A 470 -9.37 -25.98 42.56
CA ASN A 470 -8.89 -24.61 42.82
C ASN A 470 -8.95 -23.79 41.53
N MET A 471 -10.05 -23.04 41.42
CA MET A 471 -10.25 -22.03 40.41
C MET A 471 -9.47 -20.78 40.83
N LEU A 472 -8.31 -20.55 40.22
CA LEU A 472 -7.71 -19.22 40.11
C LEU A 472 -7.31 -19.04 38.65
N LEU A 473 -8.14 -18.25 37.97
CA LEU A 473 -7.90 -17.72 36.64
C LEU A 473 -6.60 -16.91 36.69
N HIS A 474 -5.51 -17.43 36.10
CA HIS A 474 -4.44 -16.55 35.62
C HIS A 474 -4.72 -16.27 34.15
N THR A 475 -5.62 -15.31 33.94
CA THR A 475 -5.67 -14.49 32.72
C THR A 475 -4.35 -13.73 32.62
N PHE A 476 -3.49 -14.10 31.68
CA PHE A 476 -2.48 -13.21 31.14
C PHE A 476 -2.94 -12.80 29.76
N PHE A 477 -3.75 -11.73 29.70
CA PHE A 477 -3.97 -10.81 28.57
C PHE A 477 -4.98 -9.76 29.07
N ASP A 478 -4.50 -8.69 29.69
CA ASP A 478 -4.85 -7.27 29.46
C ASP A 478 -4.43 -6.45 30.69
N ASP A 479 -3.57 -5.45 30.50
CA ASP A 479 -3.58 -4.19 31.25
C ASP A 479 -2.52 -3.23 30.67
N SER A 480 -2.85 -2.57 29.57
CA SER A 480 -2.29 -1.25 29.26
C SER A 480 -3.16 -0.18 29.90
N LYS A 481 -3.05 -0.04 31.21
CA LYS A 481 -3.43 1.17 31.95
C LYS A 481 -2.30 1.54 32.89
N SER A 482 -1.32 2.27 32.39
CA SER A 482 -0.43 3.06 33.25
C SER A 482 -1.09 4.40 33.51
N SER A 483 -1.92 4.45 34.56
CA SER A 483 -2.20 5.69 35.28
C SER A 483 -0.91 6.12 35.98
N VAL A 484 -0.33 7.23 35.51
CA VAL A 484 0.73 7.93 36.26
C VAL A 484 0.01 8.78 37.31
N GLU A 485 0.09 8.35 38.56
CA GLU A 485 -0.22 9.18 39.72
C GLU A 485 1.06 9.36 40.53
N GLU A 486 1.44 10.62 40.69
CA GLU A 486 2.65 11.10 41.35
C GLU A 486 2.53 11.01 42.89
N THR A 487 3.70 10.96 43.54
CA THR A 487 4.16 11.85 44.65
C THR A 487 5.04 11.09 45.67
N PRO A 488 5.87 11.76 46.50
CA PRO A 488 6.95 12.68 46.12
C PRO A 488 8.26 12.40 46.90
N ARG A 489 9.42 12.80 46.37
CA ARG A 489 10.60 13.13 47.21
C ARG A 489 11.18 14.47 46.82
N MET A 490 11.07 15.40 47.77
CA MET A 490 11.69 16.72 47.82
C MET A 490 13.19 16.68 47.53
N PHE A 491 13.65 17.56 46.65
CA PHE A 491 14.80 18.42 46.94
C PHE A 491 14.57 19.80 46.31
N VAL A 492 14.83 20.83 47.10
CA VAL A 492 14.46 22.23 46.90
C VAL A 492 15.60 22.98 46.18
N ALA A 493 15.27 23.78 45.15
CA ALA A 493 15.92 25.07 44.91
C ALA A 493 15.01 25.96 44.04
N ARG A 494 14.71 27.15 44.59
CA ARG A 494 13.86 28.22 44.07
C ARG A 494 14.41 28.85 42.77
N LEU A 495 13.55 29.50 41.98
CA LEU A 495 13.43 30.98 41.88
C LEU A 495 12.41 31.41 40.79
N PHE A 496 11.29 31.97 41.28
CA PHE A 496 10.39 33.01 40.74
C PHE A 496 9.63 32.90 39.40
N GLY A 497 8.29 33.12 39.49
CA GLY A 497 7.44 33.64 38.41
C GLY A 497 5.98 33.14 38.42
N SER A 498 5.08 33.89 39.07
CA SER A 498 3.67 33.59 39.40
C SER A 498 2.67 33.41 38.22
N PRO A 499 1.43 32.92 38.49
CA PRO A 499 0.57 32.18 37.55
C PRO A 499 -0.63 32.98 37.01
N VAL A 500 -1.30 32.48 35.96
CA VAL A 500 -2.65 32.92 35.57
C VAL A 500 -3.61 31.73 35.40
N SER A 501 -4.59 31.73 36.30
CA SER A 501 -5.91 31.09 36.36
C SER A 501 -6.49 30.44 35.09
N THR A 502 -6.75 29.14 35.17
CA THR A 502 -7.75 28.40 34.37
C THR A 502 -9.15 28.58 34.97
N SER A 503 -10.08 29.16 34.20
CA SER A 503 -11.51 29.11 34.46
C SER A 503 -12.22 28.27 33.40
N VAL A 504 -12.86 27.20 33.85
CA VAL A 504 -13.80 26.35 33.10
C VAL A 504 -15.10 27.13 32.88
N ILE A 505 -15.61 27.17 31.65
CA ILE A 505 -16.96 27.68 31.32
C ILE A 505 -17.73 26.56 30.58
N PRO A 506 -18.99 26.28 30.94
CA PRO A 506 -19.79 25.21 30.33
C PRO A 506 -20.38 25.62 28.97
N PHE A 507 -20.57 24.62 28.11
CA PHE A 507 -21.26 24.69 26.83
C PHE A 507 -22.75 25.02 27.01
N GLU A 508 -23.20 26.18 26.53
CA GLU A 508 -24.61 26.49 26.26
C GLU A 508 -24.91 26.35 24.75
N LYS A 509 -26.05 25.74 24.46
CA LYS A 509 -26.67 25.67 23.14
C LYS A 509 -27.22 27.05 22.76
N GLU A 510 -26.78 27.61 21.64
CA GLU A 510 -27.50 28.69 20.98
C GLU A 510 -28.01 28.25 19.59
N ASN A 511 -29.34 28.33 19.47
CA ASN A 511 -30.04 28.52 18.20
C ASN A 511 -29.69 29.91 17.66
N ASN A 512 -29.41 30.03 16.36
CA ASN A 512 -29.65 31.30 15.67
C ASN A 512 -30.10 31.07 14.22
N ASN A 513 -31.35 31.45 13.98
CA ASN A 513 -31.82 31.90 12.68
C ASN A 513 -31.10 33.21 12.33
N ASN A 514 -30.53 33.32 11.13
CA ASN A 514 -30.54 34.57 10.39
C ASN A 514 -30.32 34.32 8.90
N ASN A 515 -31.26 34.84 8.12
CA ASN A 515 -31.20 34.95 6.67
C ASN A 515 -30.12 35.96 6.28
N GLN A 516 -29.18 35.54 5.42
CA GLN A 516 -28.46 36.47 4.56
C GLN A 516 -28.20 35.80 3.21
N GLU A 517 -28.79 36.39 2.17
CA GLU A 517 -28.64 36.02 0.77
C GLU A 517 -27.15 35.98 0.39
N THR A 518 -26.67 34.81 0.01
CA THR A 518 -25.39 34.63 -0.67
C THR A 518 -25.64 33.98 -2.03
N ALA A 519 -24.98 34.53 -3.03
CA ALA A 519 -25.12 34.19 -4.44
C ALA A 519 -24.98 32.67 -4.68
N LYS A 520 -25.87 32.12 -5.50
CA LYS A 520 -25.83 30.74 -6.00
C LYS A 520 -24.49 30.49 -6.73
N MET A 521 -23.57 29.78 -6.09
CA MET A 521 -22.54 29.01 -6.78
C MET A 521 -23.15 27.72 -7.35
N PRO A 522 -22.72 27.24 -8.53
CA PRO A 522 -23.28 26.04 -9.14
C PRO A 522 -22.97 24.82 -8.26
N LEU A 523 -23.97 23.97 -8.06
CA LEU A 523 -23.85 22.67 -7.43
C LEU A 523 -22.72 21.87 -8.09
N ASP A 524 -21.77 21.42 -7.29
CA ASP A 524 -20.74 20.47 -7.65
C ASP A 524 -21.40 19.17 -8.17
N PRO A 525 -21.08 18.67 -9.37
CA PRO A 525 -21.63 17.40 -9.86
C PRO A 525 -21.26 16.19 -8.98
N MET A 526 -20.30 16.34 -8.05
CA MET A 526 -19.75 15.24 -7.25
C MET A 526 -20.67 14.71 -6.13
N ASP A 527 -21.73 15.40 -5.72
CA ASP A 527 -22.62 14.91 -4.65
C ASP A 527 -23.81 14.06 -5.14
N SER A 528 -24.03 13.98 -6.46
CA SER A 528 -25.20 13.30 -7.04
C SER A 528 -24.96 11.84 -7.45
N LEU A 529 -23.79 11.27 -7.12
CA LEU A 529 -23.38 9.91 -7.52
C LEU A 529 -22.84 9.05 -6.35
N TRP A 530 -23.18 9.37 -5.10
CA TRP A 530 -22.81 8.59 -3.93
C TRP A 530 -23.97 7.82 -3.31
#